data_AF-A0A2D9LDZ2-F1
#
_entry.id   AF-A0A2D9LDZ2-F1
#
_cell.length_a   1.000
_cell.length_b   1.000
_cell.length_c   1.000
_cell.angle_alpha   90.00
_cell.angle_beta   90.00
_cell.angle_gamma   90.00
#
_symmetry.space_group_name_H-M   'P 1'
#
loop_
_entity.id
_entity.type
_entity.pdbx_description
1 polymer ?
#
loop_
_entity_poly.entity_id
_entity_poly.type
_entity_poly.pdbx_seq_one_letter_code
_entity_poly.pdbx_strand_id
1 'polypeptide(L)' 'MNKKIIIKAFQGKKTKETPFWFLRQAGRYLPEYQKIKKQEKDMLSLFLNPE' A
#
# COMPACT_ATOMS: atom_id res chain seq x y z
N MET A 1 18.96 8.22 -9.50
CA MET A 1 17.74 7.67 -8.86
C MET A 1 17.89 6.17 -8.65
N ASN A 2 17.96 5.71 -7.40
CA ASN A 2 18.10 4.30 -7.07
C ASN A 2 16.77 3.57 -7.39
N LYS A 3 16.72 2.76 -8.45
CA LYS A 3 15.49 2.05 -8.86
C LYS A 3 15.05 1.10 -7.74
N LYS A 4 13.80 1.22 -7.28
CA LYS A 4 13.19 0.36 -6.24
C LYS A 4 13.34 -1.12 -6.60
N ILE A 5 13.60 -1.97 -5.59
CA ILE A 5 13.89 -3.41 -5.77
C ILE A 5 12.75 -4.15 -6.50
N ILE A 6 11.50 -3.80 -6.20
CA ILE A 6 10.30 -4.34 -6.85
C ILE A 6 10.30 -4.13 -8.38
N ILE A 7 10.71 -2.94 -8.84
CA ILE A 7 10.76 -2.63 -10.27
C ILE A 7 11.83 -3.46 -10.97
N LYS A 8 12.97 -3.69 -10.30
CA LYS A 8 14.05 -4.53 -10.84
C LYS A 8 13.61 -5.99 -10.96
N ALA A 9 12.93 -6.52 -9.94
CA ALA A 9 12.38 -7.87 -9.95
C ALA A 9 11.38 -8.07 -11.10
N PHE A 10 10.45 -7.12 -11.31
CA PHE A 10 9.52 -7.18 -12.45
C PHE A 10 10.18 -7.10 -13.83
N GLN A 11 11.37 -6.49 -13.90
CA GLN A 11 12.18 -6.44 -15.13
C GLN A 11 13.02 -7.72 -15.35
N GLY A 12 12.87 -8.75 -14.51
CA GLY A 12 13.66 -9.99 -14.59
C GLY A 12 15.12 -9.83 -14.16
N LYS A 13 15.49 -8.73 -13.50
CA LYS A 13 16.86 -8.51 -13.03
C LYS A 13 17.08 -9.24 -11.71
N LYS A 14 18.26 -9.84 -11.54
CA LYS A 14 18.67 -10.44 -10.26
C LYS A 14 18.68 -9.37 -9.16
N THR A 15 17.86 -9.56 -8.12
CA THR A 15 17.83 -8.73 -6.93
C THR A 15 18.55 -9.43 -5.78
N LYS A 16 19.11 -8.65 -4.84
CA LYS A 16 19.75 -9.20 -3.62
C LYS A 16 18.74 -9.92 -2.73
N GLU A 17 17.53 -9.38 -2.67
CA GLU A 17 16.42 -9.85 -1.85
C GLU A 17 15.18 -10.01 -2.74
N THR A 18 14.30 -10.95 -2.38
CA THR A 18 13.02 -11.13 -3.06
C THR A 18 12.02 -10.12 -2.52
N PRO A 19 11.48 -9.20 -3.34
CA PRO A 19 10.43 -8.31 -2.89
C PRO A 19 9.16 -9.11 -2.60
N PHE A 20 8.46 -8.75 -1.52
CA PHE A 20 7.16 -9.31 -1.19
C PHE A 20 6.17 -8.18 -0.86
N TRP A 21 4.88 -8.48 -0.96
CA TRP A 21 3.80 -7.62 -0.51
C TRP A 21 2.60 -8.46 -0.07
N PHE A 22 1.69 -7.85 0.68
CA PHE A 22 0.40 -8.46 1.00
C PHE A 22 -0.71 -7.81 0.19
N LEU A 23 -1.59 -8.64 -0.36
CA LEU A 23 -2.84 -8.14 -0.89
C LEU A 23 -3.67 -7.59 0.27
N ARG A 24 -4.25 -6.40 0.08
CA ARG A 24 -5.01 -5.68 1.11
C ARG A 24 -4.20 -5.38 2.39
N GLN A 25 -2.92 -5.05 2.24
CA GLN A 25 -2.04 -4.64 3.35
C GLN A 25 -2.52 -3.40 4.12
N ALA A 26 -3.35 -2.56 3.50
CA ALA A 26 -4.05 -1.46 4.14
C ALA A 26 -5.51 -1.87 4.30
N GLY A 27 -5.90 -2.25 5.52
CA GLY A 27 -7.22 -2.79 5.76
C GLY A 27 -7.68 -2.70 7.20
N ARG A 28 -8.89 -3.18 7.45
CA ARG A 28 -9.62 -3.06 8.73
C ARG A 28 -8.89 -3.65 9.93
N TYR A 29 -7.90 -4.51 9.73
CA TYR A 29 -7.11 -5.08 10.83
C TYR A 29 -6.12 -4.08 11.43
N LEU A 30 -5.76 -3.01 10.70
CA LEU A 30 -4.90 -1.95 11.20
C LEU A 30 -5.73 -0.93 12.00
N PRO A 31 -5.39 -0.65 13.27
CA PRO A 31 -6.10 0.35 14.06
C PRO A 31 -5.97 1.75 13.48
N GLU A 32 -4.87 2.08 12.82
CA GLU A 32 -4.65 3.36 12.13
C GLU A 32 -5.63 3.54 10.97
N TYR A 33 -5.82 2.49 10.16
CA TYR A 33 -6.81 2.50 9.07
C TYR A 33 -8.24 2.72 9.60
N GLN A 34 -8.58 2.09 10.73
CA GLN A 34 -9.88 2.29 11.35
C GLN A 34 -10.07 3.73 11.87
N LYS A 35 -9.03 4.38 12.38
CA LYS A 35 -9.09 5.77 12.85
C LYS A 35 -9.42 6.72 11.69
N ILE A 36 -8.71 6.60 10.56
CA ILE A 36 -8.96 7.43 9.37
C ILE A 36 -10.38 7.20 8.86
N LYS A 37 -10.81 5.94 8.76
CA LYS A 37 -12.17 5.60 8.34
C LYS A 37 -13.26 6.23 9.24
N LYS A 38 -13.00 6.41 10.55
CA LYS A 38 -13.96 7.05 11.47
C LYS A 38 -14.05 8.57 11.29
N GLN A 39 -13.03 9.20 10.70
CA GLN A 39 -13.03 10.64 10.43
C GLN A 39 -13.82 10.97 9.16
N GLU A 40 -13.89 10.04 8.23
CA GLU A 40 -14.63 10.19 6.97
C GLU A 40 -16.13 9.97 7.14
N LYS A 41 -16.92 10.73 6.37
CA LYS A 41 -18.39 10.69 6.43
C LYS A 41 -18.95 9.37 5.90
N ASP A 42 -18.35 8.84 4.84
CA ASP A 42 -18.77 7.62 4.16
C ASP A 42 -17.60 6.99 3.39
N MET A 43 -17.78 5.72 2.97
CA MET A 43 -16.72 4.95 2.33
C MET A 43 -16.28 5.52 0.98
N LEU A 44 -17.18 6.16 0.23
CA LEU A 44 -16.82 6.74 -1.06
C LEU A 44 -15.96 8.00 -0.85
N SER A 45 -16.32 8.85 0.10
CA SER A 45 -15.49 10.01 0.48
C SER A 45 -14.08 9.59 0.88
N LEU A 46 -13.93 8.51 1.68
CA LEU A 46 -12.62 7.95 2.02
C LEU A 46 -11.79 7.52 0.80
N PHE A 47 -12.41 6.98 -0.26
CA PHE A 47 -11.69 6.55 -1.47
C PHE A 47 -11.38 7.70 -2.44
N LEU A 48 -12.15 8.79 -2.36
CA LEU A 48 -11.98 9.97 -3.19
C LEU A 48 -11.09 11.03 -2.55
N ASN A 49 -10.80 10.90 -1.25
CA ASN A 49 -9.87 11.75 -0.53
C ASN A 49 -8.41 11.38 -0.91
N PRO A 50 -7.63 12.28 -1.53
CA PRO A 50 -6.24 12.02 -1.88
C PRO A 50 -5.26 12.19 -0.71
N GLU A 51 -5.71 12.77 0.41
CA GLU A 51 -4.93 12.93 1.65
C GLU A 51 -4.97 11.65 2.51
#